data_AF-A0A7S1NN73-F1
#
_entry.id   AF-A0A7S1NN73-F1
#
_cell.length_a   1.000
_cell.length_b   1.000
_cell.length_c   1.000
_cell.angle_alpha   90.00
_cell.angle_beta   90.00
_cell.angle_gamma   90.00
#
_symmetry.space_group_name_H-M   'P 1'
#
loop_
_entity.id
_entity.type
_entity.pdbx_description
1 polymer ?
#
loop_
_entity_poly.entity_id
_entity_poly.type
_entity_poly.pdbx_seq_one_letter_code
_entity_poly.pdbx_strand_id
1 'polypeptide(L)'
;MGNSAAKALQDRPLSNGLLSSNDEKAIIPNYVTSHTMRITASAAFNHSKYCNADTGELIFSSMYKNKQGTVMDAQGNVLAAFKMQKGMVIDLITVYRSEPAFKGQPQSTDIEATSASGQRLIMYKFAILETKHGLNKSENTYSLIQEDEKTTPLYVGKRISKLKYLVAIERPDGEAVAKAAHGKWSLKGPSLMCDAAPGVDMVAVIFVATCLDDHAGAAGATGGLAGAGVI
;
A
#
# COMPACT_ATOMS: atom_id res chain seq x y z
N MET A 1 4.34 -17.20 -23.67
CA MET A 1 4.55 -17.40 -22.21
C MET A 1 3.78 -16.42 -21.31
N GLY A 2 3.28 -15.26 -21.79
CA GLY A 2 2.59 -14.30 -20.92
C GLY A 2 1.22 -14.72 -20.34
N ASN A 3 0.62 -15.82 -20.80
CA ASN A 3 -0.70 -16.27 -20.33
C ASN A 3 -0.63 -17.22 -19.12
N SER A 4 0.45 -17.98 -18.96
CA SER A 4 0.58 -18.96 -17.87
C SER A 4 0.80 -18.30 -16.52
N ALA A 5 1.67 -17.29 -16.42
CA ALA A 5 1.92 -16.58 -15.16
C ALA A 5 0.71 -15.77 -14.67
N ALA A 6 -0.03 -15.14 -15.59
CA ALA A 6 -1.27 -14.43 -15.28
C ALA A 6 -2.34 -15.40 -14.78
N LYS A 7 -2.52 -16.53 -15.48
CA LYS A 7 -3.44 -17.58 -15.07
C LYS A 7 -3.05 -18.18 -13.71
N ALA A 8 -1.77 -18.49 -13.50
CA ALA A 8 -1.29 -19.03 -12.23
C ALA A 8 -1.53 -18.09 -11.05
N LEU A 9 -1.34 -16.77 -11.22
CA LEU A 9 -1.67 -15.80 -10.18
C LEU A 9 -3.18 -15.66 -9.97
N GLN A 10 -3.97 -15.69 -11.05
CA GLN A 10 -5.42 -15.63 -10.97
C GLN A 10 -6.01 -16.84 -10.22
N ASP A 11 -5.51 -18.03 -10.53
CA ASP A 11 -5.93 -19.32 -9.98
C ASP A 11 -5.35 -19.58 -8.58
N ARG A 12 -4.37 -18.77 -8.13
CA ARG A 12 -3.80 -18.90 -6.79
C ARG A 12 -4.87 -18.57 -5.74
N PRO A 13 -5.18 -19.49 -4.81
CA PRO A 13 -6.13 -19.24 -3.76
C PRO A 13 -5.61 -18.15 -2.82
N LEU A 14 -6.54 -17.36 -2.29
CA LEU A 14 -6.24 -16.39 -1.24
C LEU A 14 -6.53 -17.04 0.11
N SER A 15 -5.53 -17.02 0.99
CA SER A 15 -5.68 -17.40 2.39
C SER A 15 -6.22 -16.21 3.20
N ASN A 16 -6.95 -16.49 4.27
CA ASN A 16 -7.31 -15.46 5.24
C ASN A 16 -6.04 -14.80 5.80
N GLY A 17 -6.12 -13.51 6.10
CA GLY A 17 -5.05 -12.81 6.78
C GLY A 17 -4.83 -13.34 8.20
N LEU A 18 -3.59 -13.22 8.71
CA LEU A 18 -3.16 -13.71 10.02
C LEU A 18 -3.33 -12.68 11.14
N LEU A 19 -4.13 -11.63 10.94
CA LEU A 19 -4.27 -10.58 11.96
C LEU A 19 -4.91 -11.22 13.21
N SER A 20 -4.05 -11.51 14.19
CA SER A 20 -4.47 -11.99 15.49
C SER A 20 -5.04 -10.81 16.28
N SER A 21 -5.81 -11.10 17.33
CA SER A 21 -6.31 -10.06 18.25
C SER A 21 -5.17 -9.23 18.89
N ASN A 22 -3.94 -9.76 18.91
CA ASN A 22 -2.76 -9.03 19.40
C ASN A 22 -2.17 -8.08 18.33
N ASP A 23 -2.48 -8.28 17.06
CA ASP A 23 -2.06 -7.43 15.94
C ASP A 23 -3.04 -6.27 15.68
N GLU A 24 -4.14 -6.17 16.43
CA GLU A 24 -5.18 -5.12 16.29
C GLU A 24 -4.62 -3.70 16.40
N LYS A 25 -3.54 -3.52 17.18
CA LYS A 25 -2.85 -2.22 17.28
C LYS A 25 -1.93 -1.95 16.10
N ALA A 26 -1.58 -2.97 15.33
CA ALA A 26 -0.63 -2.93 14.22
C ALA A 26 -1.31 -2.90 12.84
N ILE A 27 -2.63 -2.70 12.81
CA ILE A 27 -3.45 -2.52 11.60
C ILE A 27 -4.47 -1.40 11.81
N ILE A 28 -5.07 -0.91 10.74
CA ILE A 28 -6.19 0.05 10.82
C ILE A 28 -7.50 -0.76 10.92
N PRO A 29 -8.12 -0.93 12.09
CA PRO A 29 -9.17 -1.94 12.29
C PRO A 29 -10.37 -1.75 11.35
N ASN A 30 -10.74 -0.49 11.08
CA ASN A 30 -11.84 -0.14 10.18
C ASN A 30 -11.58 -0.48 8.70
N TYR A 31 -10.34 -0.83 8.35
CA TYR A 31 -9.91 -1.17 6.99
C TYR A 31 -9.43 -2.61 6.87
N VAL A 32 -9.71 -3.43 7.90
CA VAL A 32 -9.56 -4.87 7.83
C VAL A 32 -10.79 -5.44 7.12
N THR A 33 -10.56 -6.11 6.01
CA THR A 33 -11.63 -6.75 5.23
C THR A 33 -12.33 -7.85 6.03
N SER A 34 -13.67 -7.87 6.05
CA SER A 34 -14.43 -9.00 6.61
C SER A 34 -14.71 -10.11 5.59
N HIS A 35 -14.60 -9.78 4.30
CA HIS A 35 -14.82 -10.65 3.16
C HIS A 35 -13.79 -10.33 2.08
N THR A 36 -13.63 -11.21 1.09
CA THR A 36 -12.79 -10.89 -0.07
C THR A 36 -13.30 -9.62 -0.74
N MET A 37 -12.44 -8.63 -0.88
CA MET A 37 -12.80 -7.34 -1.47
C MET A 37 -11.97 -7.08 -2.73
N ARG A 38 -12.65 -6.62 -3.78
CA ARG A 38 -11.99 -6.11 -4.98
C ARG A 38 -11.92 -4.59 -4.95
N ILE A 39 -10.72 -4.06 -5.10
CA ILE A 39 -10.42 -2.63 -5.07
C ILE A 39 -9.98 -2.20 -6.46
N THR A 40 -10.50 -1.06 -6.91
CA THR A 40 -9.99 -0.36 -8.10
C THR A 40 -9.32 0.93 -7.67
N ALA A 41 -8.15 1.23 -8.22
CA ALA A 41 -7.52 2.54 -8.08
C ALA A 41 -7.73 3.36 -9.34
N SER A 42 -8.19 4.59 -9.17
CA SER A 42 -8.15 5.63 -10.20
C SER A 42 -7.22 6.74 -9.73
N ALA A 43 -6.36 7.18 -10.63
CA ALA A 43 -5.27 8.06 -10.27
C ALA A 43 -5.40 9.36 -11.10
N ALA A 44 -5.34 10.50 -10.42
CA ALA A 44 -5.14 11.84 -10.98
C ALA A 44 -3.83 12.45 -10.46
N PHE A 45 -3.37 13.55 -11.04
CA PHE A 45 -2.11 14.20 -10.65
C PHE A 45 -2.03 14.38 -9.12
N ASN A 46 -1.04 13.75 -8.48
CA ASN A 46 -0.82 13.75 -7.03
C ASN A 46 -1.99 13.29 -6.14
N HIS A 47 -3.06 12.71 -6.69
CA HIS A 47 -4.19 12.20 -5.93
C HIS A 47 -4.74 10.88 -6.50
N SER A 48 -4.92 9.87 -5.67
CA SER A 48 -5.51 8.58 -6.06
C SER A 48 -6.74 8.28 -5.22
N LYS A 49 -7.73 7.64 -5.85
CA LYS A 49 -8.96 7.15 -5.21
C LYS A 49 -9.01 5.64 -5.33
N TYR A 50 -9.30 4.99 -4.22
CA TYR A 50 -9.43 3.54 -4.11
C TYR A 50 -10.89 3.22 -3.80
N CYS A 51 -11.57 2.60 -4.76
CA CYS A 51 -12.98 2.31 -4.68
C CYS A 51 -13.22 0.79 -4.62
N ASN A 52 -14.30 0.37 -3.96
CA ASN A 52 -14.82 -0.97 -4.10
C ASN A 52 -15.21 -1.17 -5.57
N ALA A 53 -14.70 -2.24 -6.19
CA ALA A 53 -14.89 -2.48 -7.62
C ALA A 53 -16.31 -2.91 -7.96
N ASP A 54 -17.02 -3.51 -7.00
CA ASP A 54 -18.37 -4.05 -7.18
C ASP A 54 -19.43 -2.97 -6.94
N THR A 55 -19.23 -2.09 -5.95
CA THR A 55 -20.19 -1.02 -5.61
C THR A 55 -19.82 0.35 -6.18
N GLY A 56 -18.54 0.57 -6.54
CA GLY A 56 -18.02 1.88 -6.93
C GLY A 56 -17.80 2.85 -5.77
N GLU A 57 -18.13 2.46 -4.54
CA GLU A 57 -18.00 3.31 -3.35
C GLU A 57 -16.53 3.60 -3.03
N LEU A 58 -16.25 4.85 -2.64
CA LEU A 58 -14.93 5.26 -2.20
C LEU A 58 -14.60 4.59 -0.86
N ILE A 59 -13.49 3.85 -0.82
CA ILE A 59 -12.97 3.23 0.41
C ILE A 59 -12.04 4.23 1.09
N PHE A 60 -11.03 4.68 0.36
CA PHE A 60 -10.10 5.73 0.79
C PHE A 60 -9.47 6.42 -0.42
N SER A 61 -8.80 7.53 -0.16
CA SER A 61 -8.02 8.28 -1.13
C SER A 61 -6.60 8.49 -0.62
N SER A 62 -5.68 8.84 -1.50
CA SER A 62 -4.34 9.24 -1.11
C SER A 62 -3.86 10.46 -1.88
N MET A 63 -3.14 11.34 -1.19
CA MET A 63 -2.46 12.48 -1.78
C MET A 63 -0.95 12.33 -1.60
N TYR A 64 -0.17 12.84 -2.56
CA TYR A 64 1.28 12.82 -2.46
C TYR A 64 1.90 14.09 -3.05
N LYS A 65 2.79 14.71 -2.28
CA LYS A 65 3.52 15.90 -2.67
C LYS A 65 4.85 15.95 -1.91
N ASN A 66 5.92 16.36 -2.57
CA ASN A 66 7.23 16.59 -1.95
C ASN A 66 7.74 15.39 -1.11
N LYS A 67 7.64 14.17 -1.65
CA LYS A 67 8.04 12.92 -0.98
C LYS A 67 7.24 12.56 0.27
N GLN A 68 6.12 13.23 0.52
CA GLN A 68 5.20 12.94 1.60
C GLN A 68 3.81 12.71 1.05
N GLY A 69 2.98 11.97 1.78
CA GLY A 69 1.60 11.79 1.40
C GLY A 69 0.71 11.45 2.58
N THR A 70 -0.58 11.51 2.32
CA THR A 70 -1.63 11.14 3.27
C THR A 70 -2.56 10.15 2.63
N VAL A 71 -3.11 9.25 3.43
CA VAL A 71 -4.21 8.36 3.10
C VAL A 71 -5.40 8.83 3.93
N MET A 72 -6.53 9.07 3.29
CA MET A 72 -7.73 9.60 3.92
C MET A 72 -8.92 8.71 3.64
N ASP A 73 -9.82 8.56 4.62
CA ASP A 73 -11.09 7.86 4.42
C ASP A 73 -12.02 8.62 3.46
N ALA A 74 -13.21 8.05 3.23
CA ALA A 74 -14.23 8.67 2.40
C ALA A 74 -14.78 9.99 2.98
N GLN A 75 -14.60 10.23 4.28
CA GLN A 75 -15.01 11.42 5.01
C GLN A 75 -13.89 12.49 5.08
N GLY A 76 -12.67 12.16 4.62
CA GLY A 76 -11.51 13.05 4.65
C GLY A 76 -10.67 12.96 5.93
N ASN A 77 -10.95 12.03 6.85
CA ASN A 77 -10.12 11.81 8.02
C ASN A 77 -8.81 11.12 7.61
N VAL A 78 -7.69 11.57 8.16
CA VAL A 78 -6.37 10.98 7.88
C VAL A 78 -6.28 9.62 8.57
N LEU A 79 -6.15 8.57 7.75
CA LEU A 79 -5.93 7.20 8.20
C LEU A 79 -4.45 6.92 8.47
N ALA A 80 -3.60 7.44 7.58
CA ALA A 80 -2.15 7.35 7.68
C ALA A 80 -1.50 8.52 6.95
N ALA A 81 -0.29 8.85 7.34
CA ALA A 81 0.62 9.66 6.53
C ALA A 81 1.85 8.82 6.17
N PHE A 82 2.57 9.20 5.14
CA PHE A 82 3.77 8.48 4.75
C PHE A 82 4.84 9.41 4.21
N LYS A 83 6.09 9.03 4.43
CA LYS A 83 7.27 9.74 3.92
C LYS A 83 8.14 8.76 3.14
N MET A 84 8.53 9.17 1.94
CA MET A 84 9.37 8.39 1.06
C MET A 84 10.82 8.89 1.10
N GLN A 85 11.74 7.94 1.24
CA GLN A 85 13.16 8.13 1.01
C GLN A 85 13.56 7.25 -0.18
N LYS A 86 13.94 7.90 -1.28
CA LYS A 86 14.40 7.19 -2.49
C LYS A 86 15.86 6.82 -2.34
N GLY A 87 16.21 5.59 -2.71
CA GLY A 87 17.59 5.14 -2.83
C GLY A 87 17.86 4.56 -4.21
N MET A 88 19.14 4.29 -4.49
CA MET A 88 19.54 3.74 -5.79
C MET A 88 19.10 2.27 -5.97
N VAL A 89 19.10 1.51 -4.87
CA VAL A 89 18.79 0.07 -4.85
C VAL A 89 17.55 -0.22 -3.99
N ILE A 90 17.36 0.58 -2.95
CA ILE A 90 16.32 0.39 -1.94
C ILE A 90 15.57 1.71 -1.78
N ASP A 91 14.26 1.65 -1.92
CA ASP A 91 13.36 2.72 -1.50
C ASP A 91 12.76 2.39 -0.13
N LEU A 92 12.67 3.39 0.73
CA LEU A 92 12.04 3.28 2.04
C LEU A 92 10.81 4.17 2.10
N ILE A 93 9.69 3.62 2.54
CA ILE A 93 8.50 4.39 2.91
C ILE A 93 8.22 4.16 4.38
N THR A 94 8.29 5.22 5.17
CA THR A 94 7.85 5.20 6.56
C THR A 94 6.39 5.61 6.61
N VAL A 95 5.55 4.77 7.22
CA VAL A 95 4.12 5.03 7.44
C VAL A 95 3.94 5.53 8.86
N TYR A 96 3.06 6.51 9.03
CA TYR A 96 2.77 7.17 10.29
C TYR A 96 1.26 7.15 10.57
N ARG A 97 0.88 7.05 11.85
CA ARG A 97 -0.50 7.09 12.30
C ARG A 97 -0.68 8.03 13.49
N SER A 98 -1.93 8.41 13.78
CA SER A 98 -2.30 9.26 14.91
C SER A 98 -2.23 8.55 16.26
N GLU A 99 -2.22 7.23 16.26
CA GLU A 99 -2.12 6.39 17.45
C GLU A 99 -0.75 5.69 17.50
N PRO A 100 -0.15 5.57 18.68
CA PRO A 100 1.12 4.86 18.84
C PRO A 100 0.94 3.35 18.67
N ALA A 101 1.91 2.69 18.05
CA ALA A 101 1.93 1.23 17.87
C ALA A 101 2.17 0.48 19.19
N PHE A 102 2.90 1.10 20.12
CA PHE A 102 3.22 0.54 21.44
C PHE A 102 3.27 1.62 22.51
N LYS A 103 3.18 1.21 23.79
CA LYS A 103 3.13 2.13 24.91
C LYS A 103 4.46 2.87 25.05
N GLY A 104 4.40 4.19 25.22
CA GLY A 104 5.60 5.02 25.40
C GLY A 104 6.33 5.37 24.10
N GLN A 105 5.77 5.03 22.94
CA GLN A 105 6.34 5.44 21.67
C GLN A 105 6.44 6.97 21.55
N PRO A 106 7.60 7.53 21.19
CA PRO A 106 7.74 8.97 21.01
C PRO A 106 6.98 9.47 19.78
N GLN A 107 6.43 10.68 19.87
CA GLN A 107 5.89 11.40 18.72
C GLN A 107 6.99 11.60 17.68
N SER A 108 6.65 11.43 16.39
CA SER A 108 7.53 11.77 15.28
C SER A 108 7.46 13.26 14.94
N THR A 109 8.62 13.80 14.59
CA THR A 109 8.79 15.15 14.01
C THR A 109 9.07 15.09 12.50
N ASP A 110 9.05 13.90 11.89
CA ASP A 110 9.50 13.70 10.51
C ASP A 110 8.45 14.08 9.46
N ILE A 111 7.19 14.17 9.87
CA ILE A 111 6.02 14.41 9.03
C ILE A 111 5.02 15.30 9.75
N GLU A 112 4.31 16.11 8.98
CA GLU A 112 3.17 16.89 9.45
C GLU A 112 1.93 16.44 8.70
N ALA A 113 0.86 16.13 9.44
CA ALA A 113 -0.44 15.82 8.90
C ALA A 113 -1.49 16.71 9.56
N THR A 114 -2.53 17.02 8.81
CA THR A 114 -3.62 17.89 9.24
C THR A 114 -4.94 17.16 9.04
N SER A 115 -5.85 17.24 10.01
CA SER A 115 -7.20 16.70 9.91
C SER A 115 -8.02 17.44 8.83
N ALA A 116 -9.19 16.89 8.50
CA ALA A 116 -10.17 17.58 7.66
C ALA A 116 -10.60 18.95 8.23
N SER A 117 -10.57 19.10 9.57
CA SER A 117 -10.88 20.35 10.27
C SER A 117 -9.70 21.34 10.34
N GLY A 118 -8.56 21.05 9.72
CA GLY A 118 -7.39 21.93 9.74
C GLY A 118 -6.53 21.80 11.00
N GLN A 119 -6.80 20.84 11.88
CA GLN A 119 -6.01 20.64 13.11
C GLN A 119 -4.77 19.81 12.83
N ARG A 120 -3.62 20.25 13.36
CA ARG A 120 -2.38 19.48 13.29
C ARG A 120 -2.54 18.16 14.06
N LEU A 121 -2.21 17.05 13.42
CA LEU A 121 -2.21 15.73 14.02
C LEU A 121 -0.85 15.40 14.63
N ILE A 122 -0.88 14.77 15.80
CA ILE A 122 0.29 14.11 16.39
C ILE A 122 0.47 12.79 15.65
N MET A 123 1.69 12.51 15.18
CA MET A 123 1.97 11.34 14.35
C MET A 123 3.05 10.47 14.98
N TYR A 124 2.90 9.15 14.87
CA TYR A 124 3.82 8.13 15.37
C TYR A 124 4.26 7.24 14.21
N LYS A 125 5.53 6.82 14.20
CA LYS A 125 6.03 5.87 13.19
C LYS A 125 5.31 4.54 13.39
N PHE A 126 4.74 3.98 12.34
CA PHE A 126 3.88 2.81 12.48
C PHE A 126 4.43 1.59 11.75
N ALA A 127 4.83 1.79 10.50
CA ALA A 127 5.34 0.72 9.67
C ALA A 127 6.43 1.25 8.73
N ILE A 128 7.19 0.33 8.17
CA ILE A 128 8.20 0.58 7.16
C ILE A 128 7.91 -0.33 5.99
N LEU A 129 7.90 0.25 4.80
CA LEU A 129 7.89 -0.49 3.55
C LEU A 129 9.25 -0.33 2.87
N GLU A 130 10.00 -1.42 2.79
CA GLU A 130 11.28 -1.48 2.10
C GLU A 130 11.06 -2.10 0.72
N THR A 131 11.39 -1.38 -0.35
CA THR A 131 11.28 -1.88 -1.74
C THR A 131 12.66 -2.06 -2.33
N LYS A 132 13.00 -3.29 -2.72
CA LYS A 132 14.26 -3.63 -3.39
C LYS A 132 14.03 -3.69 -4.89
N HIS A 133 14.76 -2.86 -5.62
CA HIS A 133 14.70 -2.82 -7.08
C HIS A 133 15.74 -3.77 -7.67
N GLY A 134 15.27 -4.78 -8.40
CA GLY A 134 16.11 -5.67 -9.18
C GLY A 134 15.81 -5.56 -10.66
N LEU A 135 16.79 -5.92 -11.51
CA LEU A 135 16.68 -5.83 -12.97
C LEU A 135 15.46 -6.59 -13.53
N ASN A 136 15.14 -7.74 -12.92
CA ASN A 136 14.10 -8.66 -13.39
C ASN A 136 13.02 -8.98 -12.34
N LYS A 137 13.28 -8.68 -11.07
CA LYS A 137 12.40 -8.98 -9.94
C LYS A 137 12.46 -7.81 -8.98
N SER A 138 11.31 -7.28 -8.61
CA SER A 138 11.18 -6.33 -7.51
C SER A 138 10.35 -6.99 -6.41
N GLU A 139 10.81 -6.81 -5.19
CA GLU A 139 10.16 -7.30 -3.98
C GLU A 139 10.08 -6.13 -2.99
N ASN A 140 9.01 -6.09 -2.21
CA ASN A 140 8.95 -5.19 -1.08
C ASN A 140 8.40 -5.89 0.16
N THR A 141 8.79 -5.38 1.32
CA THR A 141 8.38 -5.91 2.62
C THR A 141 7.78 -4.79 3.43
N TYR A 142 6.51 -4.95 3.79
CA TYR A 142 5.82 -4.10 4.75
C TYR A 142 5.98 -4.69 6.14
N SER A 143 6.66 -3.97 7.01
CA SER A 143 6.98 -4.41 8.36
C SER A 143 6.43 -3.43 9.39
N LEU A 144 5.87 -3.97 10.47
CA LEU A 144 5.35 -3.22 11.60
C LEU A 144 6.49 -2.81 12.52
N ILE A 145 6.48 -1.56 12.99
CA ILE A 145 7.46 -1.07 13.96
C ILE A 145 7.03 -1.53 15.36
N GLN A 146 7.99 -2.05 16.11
CA GLN A 146 7.87 -2.50 17.48
C GLN A 146 8.74 -1.65 18.42
N GLU A 147 8.72 -2.00 19.71
CA GLU A 147 9.63 -1.46 20.70
C GLU A 147 11.11 -1.59 20.23
N ASP A 148 11.93 -0.61 20.60
CA ASP A 148 13.35 -0.49 20.21
C ASP A 148 13.60 -0.36 18.69
N GLU A 149 12.63 0.17 17.92
CA GLU A 149 12.69 0.29 16.46
C GLU A 149 12.89 -1.05 15.72
N LYS A 150 12.64 -2.18 16.39
CA LYS A 150 12.57 -3.48 15.73
C LYS A 150 11.41 -3.51 14.75
N THR A 151 11.53 -4.33 13.72
CA THR A 151 10.45 -4.49 12.74
C THR A 151 10.04 -5.95 12.59
N THR A 152 8.74 -6.20 12.46
CA THR A 152 8.18 -7.52 12.18
C THR A 152 7.49 -7.50 10.81
N PRO A 153 7.93 -8.32 9.84
CA PRO A 153 7.28 -8.41 8.53
C PRO A 153 5.82 -8.82 8.65
N LEU A 154 4.93 -8.05 8.01
CA LEU A 154 3.51 -8.36 7.92
C LEU A 154 3.12 -8.85 6.52
N TYR A 155 3.61 -8.16 5.49
CA TYR A 155 3.34 -8.51 4.09
C TYR A 155 4.59 -8.43 3.24
N VAL A 156 4.69 -9.34 2.27
CA VAL A 156 5.74 -9.36 1.24
C VAL A 156 5.07 -9.26 -0.12
N GLY A 157 5.36 -8.20 -0.87
CA GLY A 157 4.91 -8.04 -2.25
C GLY A 157 5.96 -8.58 -3.20
N LYS A 158 5.54 -9.45 -4.13
CA LYS A 158 6.40 -10.02 -5.17
C LYS A 158 5.85 -9.70 -6.54
N ARG A 159 6.65 -9.02 -7.36
CA ARG A 159 6.29 -8.79 -8.77
C ARG A 159 6.52 -10.06 -9.59
N ILE A 160 5.43 -10.67 -10.02
CA ILE A 160 5.39 -11.89 -10.84
C ILE A 160 5.63 -11.56 -12.31
N SER A 161 5.14 -10.41 -12.79
CA SER A 161 5.35 -9.95 -14.16
C SER A 161 5.44 -8.43 -14.22
N LYS A 162 6.50 -7.91 -14.84
CA LYS A 162 6.64 -6.47 -15.12
C LYS A 162 5.73 -6.04 -16.27
N LEU A 163 5.72 -6.79 -17.38
CA LEU A 163 4.98 -6.43 -18.60
C LEU A 163 3.47 -6.32 -18.38
N LYS A 164 2.89 -7.24 -17.59
CA LYS A 164 1.45 -7.23 -17.29
C LYS A 164 1.12 -6.58 -15.95
N TYR A 165 2.14 -6.11 -15.24
CA TYR A 165 2.08 -5.71 -13.83
C TYR A 165 1.24 -6.69 -13.01
N LEU A 166 1.88 -7.77 -12.55
CA LEU A 166 1.24 -8.77 -11.72
C LEU A 166 1.99 -8.86 -10.40
N VAL A 167 1.29 -8.66 -9.29
CA VAL A 167 1.87 -8.68 -7.94
C VAL A 167 1.10 -9.67 -7.08
N ALA A 168 1.84 -10.58 -6.44
CA ALA A 168 1.33 -11.38 -5.33
C ALA A 168 1.72 -10.68 -4.03
N ILE A 169 0.78 -10.59 -3.09
CA ILE A 169 1.03 -10.09 -1.75
C ILE A 169 0.82 -11.24 -0.80
N GLU A 170 1.90 -11.60 -0.12
CA GLU A 170 2.00 -12.80 0.68
C GLU A 170 2.23 -12.44 2.14
N ARG A 171 1.83 -13.33 3.04
CA ARG A 171 2.33 -13.32 4.43
C ARG A 171 3.78 -13.82 4.44
N PRO A 172 4.51 -13.66 5.56
CA PRO A 172 5.90 -14.12 5.66
C PRO A 172 6.08 -15.63 5.43
N ASP A 173 5.04 -16.43 5.65
CA ASP A 173 5.02 -17.88 5.38
C ASP A 173 4.84 -18.24 3.88
N GLY A 174 4.62 -17.25 3.02
CA GLY A 174 4.43 -17.43 1.57
C GLY A 174 2.98 -17.64 1.13
N GLU A 175 2.00 -17.64 2.04
CA GLU A 175 0.59 -17.71 1.65
C GLU A 175 0.10 -16.38 1.08
N ALA A 176 -0.59 -16.42 -0.08
CA ALA A 176 -1.10 -15.23 -0.73
C ALA A 176 -2.35 -14.71 0.00
N VAL A 177 -2.34 -13.44 0.36
CA VAL A 177 -3.47 -12.73 1.02
C VAL A 177 -4.05 -11.63 0.14
N ALA A 178 -3.31 -11.17 -0.87
CA ALA A 178 -3.86 -10.32 -1.89
C ALA A 178 -3.13 -10.53 -3.23
N LYS A 179 -3.78 -10.10 -4.31
CA LYS A 179 -3.19 -10.04 -5.65
C LYS A 179 -3.54 -8.71 -6.28
N ALA A 180 -2.60 -8.13 -6.99
CA ALA A 180 -2.81 -6.88 -7.72
C ALA A 180 -2.38 -7.01 -9.18
N ALA A 181 -3.12 -6.36 -10.05
CA ALA A 181 -2.85 -6.29 -11.47
C ALA A 181 -3.25 -4.93 -12.04
N HIS A 182 -2.72 -4.58 -13.21
CA HIS A 182 -3.31 -3.49 -13.99
C HIS A 182 -4.57 -4.00 -14.67
N GLY A 183 -5.66 -3.25 -14.51
CA GLY A 183 -6.87 -3.41 -15.29
C GLY A 183 -6.68 -3.01 -16.74
N LYS A 184 -7.78 -3.02 -17.51
CA LYS A 184 -7.73 -2.59 -18.92
C LYS A 184 -7.27 -1.15 -19.00
N TRP A 185 -6.36 -0.88 -19.94
CA TRP A 185 -5.94 0.47 -20.25
C TRP A 185 -7.15 1.28 -20.70
N SER A 186 -7.38 2.42 -20.06
CA SER A 186 -8.46 3.35 -20.41
C SER A 186 -7.88 4.70 -20.85
N LEU A 187 -8.73 5.59 -21.38
CA LEU A 187 -8.34 6.99 -21.65
C LEU A 187 -7.87 7.73 -20.39
N LYS A 188 -8.17 7.22 -19.19
CA LYS A 188 -7.72 7.75 -17.90
C LYS A 188 -6.45 7.06 -17.37
N GLY A 189 -5.82 6.19 -18.17
CA GLY A 189 -4.67 5.37 -17.78
C GLY A 189 -5.06 3.97 -17.27
N PRO A 190 -4.07 3.16 -16.88
CA PRO A 190 -4.31 1.86 -16.26
C PRO A 190 -4.88 2.05 -14.84
N SER A 191 -5.99 1.39 -14.55
CA SER A 191 -6.51 1.30 -13.18
C SER A 191 -5.83 0.14 -12.47
N LEU A 192 -5.34 0.31 -11.24
CA LEU A 192 -4.97 -0.83 -10.41
C LEU A 192 -6.24 -1.64 -10.07
N MET A 193 -6.18 -2.96 -10.15
CA MET A 193 -7.16 -3.86 -9.58
C MET A 193 -6.48 -4.70 -8.51
N CYS A 194 -7.06 -4.79 -7.32
CA CYS A 194 -6.54 -5.60 -6.24
C CYS A 194 -7.65 -6.45 -5.63
N ASP A 195 -7.45 -7.76 -5.55
CA ASP A 195 -8.30 -8.65 -4.76
C ASP A 195 -7.58 -8.92 -3.43
N ALA A 196 -8.20 -8.59 -2.31
CA ALA A 196 -7.67 -8.83 -0.96
C ALA A 196 -8.57 -9.82 -0.22
N ALA A 197 -7.95 -10.80 0.45
CA ALA A 197 -8.64 -11.79 1.29
C ALA A 197 -9.27 -11.13 2.52
N PRO A 198 -10.18 -11.82 3.24
CA PRO A 198 -10.62 -11.42 4.57
C PRO A 198 -9.45 -11.34 5.56
N GLY A 199 -9.55 -10.48 6.57
CA GLY A 199 -8.58 -10.34 7.65
C GLY A 199 -7.31 -9.60 7.24
N VAL A 200 -7.37 -8.72 6.25
CA VAL A 200 -6.21 -8.03 5.69
C VAL A 200 -6.39 -6.51 5.77
N ASP A 201 -5.34 -5.79 6.18
CA ASP A 201 -5.34 -4.32 6.15
C ASP A 201 -5.22 -3.82 4.71
N MET A 202 -6.31 -3.23 4.20
CA MET A 202 -6.38 -2.77 2.82
C MET A 202 -5.40 -1.64 2.52
N VAL A 203 -5.10 -0.77 3.49
CA VAL A 203 -4.18 0.34 3.29
C VAL A 203 -2.76 -0.20 3.12
N ALA A 204 -2.35 -1.14 3.98
CA ALA A 204 -1.06 -1.81 3.87
C ALA A 204 -0.91 -2.58 2.54
N VAL A 205 -1.94 -3.35 2.13
CA VAL A 205 -1.96 -4.05 0.84
C VAL A 205 -1.79 -3.10 -0.33
N ILE A 206 -2.48 -1.96 -0.31
CA ILE A 206 -2.36 -0.97 -1.38
C ILE A 206 -0.96 -0.36 -1.39
N PHE A 207 -0.37 -0.02 -0.24
CA PHE A 207 1.04 0.41 -0.18
C PHE A 207 1.97 -0.62 -0.83
N VAL A 208 1.84 -1.89 -0.45
CA VAL A 208 2.66 -2.99 -0.99
C VAL A 208 2.49 -3.12 -2.50
N ALA A 209 1.25 -3.22 -2.99
CA ALA A 209 0.97 -3.33 -4.42
C ALA A 209 1.63 -2.19 -5.19
N THR A 210 1.24 -0.98 -4.82
CA THR A 210 1.53 0.19 -5.61
C THR A 210 3.00 0.61 -5.58
N CYS A 211 3.75 0.30 -4.52
CA CYS A 211 5.19 0.57 -4.48
C CYS A 211 6.01 -0.34 -5.40
N LEU A 212 5.43 -1.44 -5.86
CA LEU A 212 6.00 -2.27 -6.91
C LEU A 212 5.58 -1.81 -8.31
N ASP A 213 4.91 -0.68 -8.50
CA ASP A 213 4.52 -0.20 -9.83
C ASP A 213 5.56 0.75 -10.44
N ASP A 214 6.34 0.23 -11.39
CA ASP A 214 7.32 0.98 -12.18
C ASP A 214 6.68 1.76 -13.35
N HIS A 215 5.35 1.70 -13.56
CA HIS A 215 4.66 2.35 -14.69
C HIS A 215 3.67 3.45 -14.27
N ALA A 216 3.43 3.62 -12.97
CA ALA A 216 2.62 4.70 -12.45
C ALA A 216 3.40 6.03 -12.60
N GLY A 217 3.37 6.62 -13.80
CA GLY A 217 4.12 7.81 -14.17
C GLY A 217 3.34 9.13 -14.16
N ALA A 218 2.10 9.19 -13.66
CA ALA A 218 1.32 10.43 -13.77
C ALA A 218 0.33 10.76 -12.64
N ALA A 219 0.13 9.91 -11.63
CA ALA A 219 -0.96 10.17 -10.71
C ALA A 219 -0.83 9.55 -9.31
N GLY A 220 -0.67 10.44 -8.32
CA GLY A 220 -1.13 10.28 -6.94
C GLY A 220 -0.66 9.08 -6.14
N ALA A 221 0.25 9.33 -5.20
CA ALA A 221 0.82 8.41 -4.22
C ALA A 221 1.75 7.34 -4.76
N THR A 222 1.48 6.76 -5.93
CA THR A 222 2.36 5.77 -6.57
C THR A 222 2.67 6.06 -8.02
N GLY A 223 1.90 6.97 -8.63
CA GLY A 223 2.25 7.76 -9.81
C GLY A 223 3.57 8.56 -9.76
N GLY A 224 4.07 8.83 -8.55
CA GLY A 224 5.35 9.53 -8.33
C GLY A 224 6.53 8.58 -8.14
N LEU A 225 6.28 7.27 -8.10
CA LEU A 225 7.31 6.26 -7.91
C LEU A 225 7.99 5.94 -9.24
N ALA A 226 7.25 5.92 -10.34
CA ALA A 226 7.78 5.63 -11.67
C ALA A 226 8.05 6.85 -12.58
N GLY A 227 7.59 8.06 -12.22
CA GLY A 227 7.64 9.24 -13.10
C GLY A 227 8.84 10.19 -12.95
N ALA A 228 9.84 9.91 -12.12
CA ALA A 228 10.95 10.84 -11.86
C ALA A 228 12.25 10.54 -12.63
N GLY A 229 12.19 9.69 -13.66
CA GLY A 229 13.35 9.24 -14.43
C GLY A 229 12.99 8.94 -15.87
N VAL A 230 12.48 9.94 -16.59
CA VAL A 230 12.68 10.03 -18.04
C VAL A 230 13.54 11.28 -18.23
N ILE A 231 14.80 11.07 -18.65
CA ILE A 231 15.50 12.06 -19.46
C ILE A 231 15.04 11.79 -20.89
#